data_AF-A0A371G1R5-F1
#
_entry.id   AF-A0A371G1R5-F1
#
_cell.length_a   1.000
_cell.length_b   1.000
_cell.length_c   1.000
_cell.angle_alpha   90.00
_cell.angle_beta   90.00
_cell.angle_gamma   90.00
#
_symmetry.space_group_name_H-M   'P 1'
#
loop_
_entity.id
_entity.type
_entity.pdbx_description
1 polymer ?
#
loop_
_entity_poly.entity_id
_entity_poly.type
_entity_poly.pdbx_seq_one_letter_code
_entity_poly.pdbx_strand_id
1 'polypeptide(L)'
;MAEAPSSGKRKPQITESDMEAAQQLIQLSEDSSSDDIAGKRNRSWGEQEVHQRPSDITIANKIREIFGEDEVSQPKKQRRYRSLTNIYMATTPISVLQRGLGGELPNPLN
;
A
#
# COMPACT_ATOMS: atom_id res chain seq x y z
N MET A 1 -23.24 38.92 32.58
CA MET A 1 -23.69 37.74 31.81
C MET A 1 -23.25 37.98 30.37
N ALA A 2 -22.20 37.30 29.90
CA ALA A 2 -21.68 37.46 28.54
C ALA A 2 -22.43 36.55 27.57
N GLU A 3 -22.75 37.09 26.41
CA GLU A 3 -23.51 36.50 25.30
C GLU A 3 -22.66 35.48 24.52
N ALA A 4 -23.28 34.40 24.02
CA ALA A 4 -22.64 33.44 23.11
C ALA A 4 -23.17 33.65 21.68
N PRO A 5 -22.32 33.88 20.67
CA PRO A 5 -22.79 34.01 19.29
C PRO A 5 -23.13 32.63 18.69
N SER A 6 -24.40 32.49 18.29
CA SER A 6 -24.95 31.37 17.52
C SER A 6 -24.28 31.26 16.14
N SER A 7 -23.64 30.12 15.87
CA SER A 7 -22.99 29.81 14.59
C SER A 7 -24.00 29.56 13.47
N GLY A 8 -24.40 30.61 12.76
CA GLY A 8 -25.23 30.51 11.56
C GLY A 8 -24.49 29.80 10.43
N LYS A 9 -25.09 28.75 9.86
CA LYS A 9 -24.62 28.06 8.65
C LYS A 9 -24.58 29.06 7.49
N ARG A 10 -23.39 29.45 7.05
CA ARG A 10 -23.21 30.30 5.87
C ARG A 10 -23.35 29.44 4.62
N LYS A 11 -24.14 29.91 3.65
CA LYS A 11 -24.24 29.28 2.33
C LYS A 11 -22.89 29.46 1.62
N PRO A 12 -22.35 28.43 0.95
CA PRO A 12 -21.13 28.59 0.17
C PRO A 12 -21.37 29.64 -0.92
N GLN A 13 -20.55 30.69 -0.91
CA GLN A 13 -20.52 31.70 -1.95
C GLN A 13 -19.56 31.20 -3.02
N ILE A 14 -20.09 30.95 -4.22
CA ILE A 14 -19.28 30.61 -5.39
C ILE A 14 -18.50 31.87 -5.76
N THR A 15 -17.18 31.76 -5.80
CA THR A 15 -16.26 32.84 -6.17
C THR A 15 -15.90 32.75 -7.64
N GLU A 16 -15.33 33.82 -8.20
CA GLU A 16 -14.84 33.84 -9.59
C GLU A 16 -13.79 32.75 -9.86
N SER A 17 -12.94 32.45 -8.86
CA SER A 17 -11.98 31.35 -8.93
C SER A 17 -12.65 29.97 -9.02
N ASP A 18 -13.77 29.76 -8.32
CA ASP A 18 -14.53 28.51 -8.41
C ASP A 18 -15.13 28.33 -9.82
N MET A 19 -15.54 29.43 -10.46
CA MET A 19 -16.03 29.40 -11.84
C MET A 19 -14.92 29.07 -12.84
N GLU A 20 -13.73 29.64 -12.67
CA GLU A 20 -12.57 29.34 -13.51
C GLU A 20 -12.16 27.86 -13.37
N ALA A 21 -12.10 27.35 -12.14
CA ALA A 21 -11.83 25.94 -11.87
C ALA A 21 -12.86 25.01 -12.51
N ALA A 22 -14.15 25.38 -12.48
CA ALA A 22 -15.20 24.61 -13.13
C ALA A 22 -15.04 24.56 -14.66
N GLN A 23 -14.61 25.66 -15.29
CA GLN A 23 -14.34 25.69 -16.73
C GLN A 23 -13.17 24.77 -17.13
N GLN A 24 -12.12 24.72 -16.31
CA GLN A 24 -11.00 23.80 -16.55
C GLN A 24 -11.43 22.33 -16.47
N LEU A 25 -12.32 21.97 -15.53
CA LEU A 25 -12.86 20.61 -15.43
C LEU A 25 -13.69 20.21 -16.67
N ILE A 26 -14.47 21.14 -17.23
CA ILE A 26 -15.25 20.91 -18.45
C ILE A 26 -14.29 20.65 -19.63
N GLN A 27 -13.27 21.48 -19.79
CA GLN A 27 -12.27 21.32 -20.86
C GLN A 27 -11.55 19.96 -20.79
N LEU A 28 -11.20 19.52 -19.58
CA LEU A 28 -10.60 18.20 -19.36
C LEU A 28 -11.54 17.03 -19.66
N SER A 29 -12.86 17.24 -19.60
CA SER A 29 -13.85 16.20 -19.90
C SER A 29 -14.10 16.02 -21.40
N GLU A 30 -13.90 17.06 -22.21
CA GLU A 30 -14.18 17.06 -23.65
C GLU A 30 -13.03 16.49 -24.49
N ASP A 31 -11.79 16.52 -23.98
CA ASP A 31 -10.60 15.98 -24.67
C ASP A 31 -10.42 14.46 -24.48
N SER A 32 -11.37 13.79 -23.81
CA SER A 32 -11.45 12.33 -23.79
C SER A 32 -12.12 11.82 -25.06
N SER A 33 -11.37 11.87 -26.17
CA SER A 33 -11.71 11.22 -27.44
C SER A 33 -12.25 9.80 -27.18
N SER A 34 -13.48 9.59 -27.64
CA SER A 34 -14.21 8.33 -27.80
C SER A 34 -13.33 7.07 -27.89
N ASP A 35 -13.26 6.30 -26.81
CA ASP A 35 -12.99 4.86 -26.87
C ASP A 35 -14.24 4.11 -26.41
N ASP A 36 -15.10 3.81 -27.39
CA ASP A 36 -16.12 2.77 -27.29
C ASP A 36 -15.44 1.41 -27.01
N ILE A 37 -15.26 1.05 -25.74
CA ILE A 37 -14.98 -0.35 -25.35
C ILE A 37 -16.20 -0.92 -24.63
N ALA A 38 -17.32 -0.92 -25.34
CA ALA A 38 -18.38 -1.88 -25.12
C ALA A 38 -17.90 -3.25 -25.62
N GLY A 39 -17.24 -4.04 -24.77
CA GLY A 39 -16.91 -5.40 -25.18
C GLY A 39 -15.89 -6.15 -24.33
N LYS A 40 -16.39 -7.23 -23.70
CA LYS A 40 -15.66 -8.46 -23.38
C LYS A 40 -14.77 -8.38 -22.13
N ARG A 41 -15.31 -8.93 -21.05
CA ARG A 41 -14.55 -9.36 -19.86
C ARG A 41 -13.64 -10.55 -20.24
N ASN A 42 -12.48 -10.28 -20.83
CA ASN A 42 -11.40 -11.25 -21.05
C ASN A 42 -10.30 -11.01 -20.00
N ARG A 43 -10.31 -11.79 -18.92
CA ARG A 43 -9.12 -11.94 -18.07
C ARG A 43 -8.10 -12.79 -18.83
N SER A 44 -7.44 -12.18 -19.80
CA SER A 44 -6.28 -12.73 -20.48
C SER A 44 -5.04 -12.29 -19.68
N TRP A 45 -4.46 -13.21 -18.93
CA TRP A 45 -3.07 -13.06 -18.49
C TRP A 45 -2.18 -13.16 -19.71
N GLY A 46 -1.81 -12.01 -20.25
CA GLY A 46 -0.94 -11.91 -21.41
C GLY A 46 -0.88 -10.46 -21.84
N GLU A 47 0.27 -9.84 -21.56
CA GLU A 47 0.68 -8.54 -22.12
C GLU A 47 -0.10 -7.35 -21.55
N GLN A 48 -0.02 -7.25 -20.22
CA GLN A 48 -0.33 -6.03 -19.50
C GLN A 48 0.63 -4.93 -19.96
N GLU A 49 0.08 -4.03 -20.78
CA GLU A 49 0.33 -2.59 -20.79
C GLU A 49 1.59 -2.21 -20.01
N VAL A 50 2.62 -1.78 -20.74
CA VAL A 50 3.88 -1.28 -20.20
C VAL A 50 3.61 0.06 -19.51
N HIS A 51 2.83 0.03 -18.43
CA HIS A 51 2.82 1.07 -17.43
C HIS A 51 4.22 0.99 -16.82
N GLN A 52 5.12 1.78 -17.40
CA GLN A 52 6.53 1.85 -17.07
C GLN A 52 6.65 1.77 -15.56
N ARG A 53 7.13 0.64 -15.04
CA ARG A 53 7.40 0.53 -13.61
C ARG A 53 8.32 1.70 -13.29
N PRO A 54 7.91 2.63 -12.41
CA PRO A 54 8.80 3.73 -12.06
C PRO A 54 10.09 3.10 -11.55
N SER A 55 11.22 3.58 -12.06
CA SER A 55 12.52 3.07 -11.62
C SER A 55 12.64 3.23 -10.11
N ASP A 56 13.46 2.39 -9.48
CA ASP A 56 13.69 2.46 -8.04
C ASP A 56 14.12 3.88 -7.60
N ILE A 57 14.77 4.63 -8.50
CA ILE A 57 15.15 6.03 -8.34
C ILE A 57 13.92 6.95 -8.26
N THR A 58 12.97 6.82 -9.19
CA THR A 58 11.73 7.61 -9.18
C THR A 58 10.90 7.31 -7.94
N ILE A 59 10.85 6.05 -7.51
CA ILE A 59 10.16 5.65 -6.29
C ILE A 59 10.85 6.25 -5.05
N ALA A 60 12.17 6.15 -4.96
CA ALA A 60 12.95 6.70 -3.85
C ALA A 60 12.80 8.22 -3.74
N ASN A 61 12.77 8.94 -4.86
CA ASN A 61 12.59 10.39 -4.88
C ASN A 61 11.19 10.79 -4.38
N LYS A 62 10.14 10.10 -4.83
CA LYS A 62 8.77 10.35 -4.35
C LYS A 62 8.61 10.06 -2.85
N ILE A 63 9.26 9.00 -2.35
CA ILE A 63 9.24 8.70 -0.92
C ILE A 63 9.92 9.83 -0.12
N ARG A 64 11.09 10.32 -0.59
CA ARG A 64 11.78 11.44 0.05
C ARG A 64 10.99 12.74 -0.01
N GLU A 65 10.27 12.99 -1.09
CA GLU A 65 9.41 14.17 -1.25
C GLU A 65 8.25 14.17 -0.23
N ILE A 66 7.62 13.02 0.01
CA ILE A 66 6.46 12.90 0.91
C ILE A 66 6.88 12.84 2.38
N PHE A 67 7.96 12.11 2.69
CA PHE A 67 8.35 11.80 4.07
C PHE A 67 9.60 12.55 4.54
N GLY A 68 10.26 13.32 3.67
CA GLY A 68 11.54 13.95 3.96
C GLY A 68 12.70 12.94 3.99
N GLU A 69 13.85 13.38 4.49
CA GLU A 69 15.04 12.53 4.71
C GLU A 69 14.91 11.74 6.02
N ASP A 70 13.74 11.16 6.27
CA ASP A 70 13.53 10.30 7.43
C ASP A 70 14.20 8.95 7.15
N GLU A 71 15.17 8.57 7.98
CA GLU A 71 15.84 7.27 7.92
C GLU A 71 14.89 6.17 8.41
N VAL A 72 13.79 5.95 7.69
CA VAL A 72 12.98 4.75 7.85
C VAL A 72 13.84 3.61 7.34
N SER A 73 14.51 2.94 8.29
CA SER A 73 15.33 1.76 8.05
C SER A 73 14.51 0.71 7.31
N GLN A 74 14.54 0.75 5.98
CA GLN A 74 13.92 -0.28 5.17
C GLN A 74 14.59 -1.60 5.54
N PRO A 75 13.84 -2.64 5.90
CA PRO A 75 14.44 -3.93 6.16
C PRO A 75 15.13 -4.40 4.87
N LYS A 76 16.47 -4.24 4.82
CA LYS A 76 17.35 -4.77 3.77
C LYS A 76 17.36 -6.29 3.83
N LYS A 77 16.27 -6.92 3.42
CA LYS A 77 16.20 -8.38 3.42
C LYS A 77 15.51 -8.85 2.16
N GLN A 78 16.31 -8.96 1.09
CA GLN A 78 16.17 -10.11 0.20
C GLN A 78 16.57 -11.38 0.97
N ARG A 79 15.79 -11.73 2.00
CA ARG A 79 15.90 -13.06 2.58
C ARG A 79 15.34 -14.00 1.53
N ARG A 80 16.22 -14.67 0.80
CA ARG A 80 15.83 -15.74 -0.11
C ARG A 80 14.96 -16.72 0.69
N TYR A 81 13.83 -17.10 0.10
CA TYR A 81 12.99 -18.14 0.65
C TYR A 81 13.83 -19.40 0.89
N ARG A 82 13.65 -20.02 2.05
CA ARG A 82 14.29 -21.30 2.37
C ARG A 82 13.56 -22.42 1.64
N SER A 83 14.28 -23.47 1.24
CA SER A 83 13.66 -24.67 0.70
C SER A 83 12.87 -25.41 1.79
N LEU A 84 11.86 -26.20 1.39
CA LEU A 84 11.08 -27.02 2.33
C LEU A 84 11.97 -27.97 3.13
N THR A 85 12.96 -28.60 2.48
CA THR A 85 13.95 -29.45 3.15
C THR A 85 14.74 -28.70 4.22
N ASN A 86 15.17 -27.46 3.92
CA ASN A 86 15.90 -26.64 4.88
C ASN A 86 15.03 -26.27 6.08
N ILE A 87 13.74 -26.00 5.88
CA ILE A 87 12.79 -25.74 6.95
C ILE A 87 12.63 -27.00 7.82
N TYR A 88 12.34 -28.15 7.22
CA TYR A 88 12.12 -29.41 7.94
C TYR A 88 13.33 -29.86 8.78
N MET A 89 14.55 -29.62 8.29
CA MET A 89 15.77 -29.90 9.05
C MET A 89 16.09 -28.86 10.13
N ALA A 90 15.68 -27.61 9.95
CA ALA A 90 16.01 -26.51 10.86
C ALA A 90 14.95 -26.27 11.96
N THR A 91 13.74 -26.79 11.81
CA THR A 91 12.64 -26.57 12.76
C THR A 91 12.22 -27.85 13.46
N THR A 92 11.89 -27.77 14.74
CA THR A 92 11.28 -28.88 15.48
C THR A 92 9.81 -29.06 15.06
N PRO A 93 9.34 -30.29 14.84
CA PRO A 93 7.95 -30.54 14.49
C PRO A 93 7.02 -30.12 15.64
N ILE A 94 5.86 -29.55 15.29
CA ILE A 94 4.89 -28.98 16.24
C ILE A 94 4.41 -30.03 17.25
N SER A 95 4.33 -31.29 16.84
CA SER A 95 3.96 -32.42 17.71
C SER A 95 4.93 -32.66 18.87
N VAL A 96 6.20 -32.26 18.74
CA VAL A 96 7.21 -32.37 19.81
C VAL A 96 7.09 -31.19 20.77
N LEU A 97 6.81 -29.99 20.26
CA LEU A 97 6.60 -28.79 21.11
C LEU A 97 5.36 -28.92 22.01
N GLN A 98 4.30 -29.56 21.52
CA GLN A 98 3.09 -29.80 22.30
C GLN A 98 3.30 -30.79 23.46
N ARG A 99 4.36 -31.63 23.38
CA ARG A 99 4.78 -32.55 24.45
C ARG A 99 5.83 -31.93 25.39
N GLY A 100 6.51 -30.86 24.97
CA GLY A 100 7.58 -30.20 25.73
C GLY A 100 7.14 -29.14 26.74
N LEU A 101 5.85 -28.78 26.78
CA LEU A 101 5.29 -27.92 27.83
C LEU A 101 4.85 -28.69 29.09
N GLY A 102 5.17 -30.00 29.17
CA GLY A 102 4.93 -30.82 30.35
C GLY A 102 5.79 -32.07 30.36
N GLY A 103 6.97 -32.00 30.97
CA GLY A 103 7.78 -33.19 31.25
C GLY A 103 9.25 -32.87 31.42
N GLU A 104 9.73 -33.00 32.65
CA GLU A 104 11.12 -32.88 33.06
C GLU A 104 12.09 -33.70 32.20
N LEU A 105 13.28 -33.14 32.00
CA LEU A 105 14.45 -33.88 31.50
C LEU A 105 14.87 -34.89 32.59
N PRO A 106 15.01 -36.20 32.29
CA PRO A 106 15.76 -37.06 33.18
C PRO A 106 17.25 -36.72 33.04
N ASN A 107 17.84 -36.31 34.16
CA ASN A 107 19.28 -36.15 34.33
C ASN A 107 20.01 -37.45 33.91
N PRO A 108 21.08 -37.37 33.10
CA PRO A 108 21.96 -38.51 32.94
C PRO A 108 22.85 -38.63 34.20
N LEU A 109 22.62 -39.65 35.01
CA LEU A 109 23.55 -40.13 36.02
C LEU A 109 24.34 -41.31 35.43
N ASN A 110 25.67 -41.11 35.34
CA ASN A 110 26.80 -42.04 35.16
C ASN A 110 26.57 -43.36 34.40
#